data_AF-A0A401QY90-F1
#
_entry.id   AF-A0A401QY90-F1
#
_cell.length_a   1.000
_cell.length_b   1.000
_cell.length_c   1.000
_cell.angle_alpha   90.00
_cell.angle_beta   90.00
_cell.angle_gamma   90.00
#
_symmetry.space_group_name_H-M   'P 1'
#
loop_
_entity.id
_entity.type
_entity.pdbx_description
1 polymer ?
#
loop_
_entity_poly.entity_id
_entity_poly.type
_entity_poly.pdbx_seq_one_letter_code
_entity_poly.pdbx_strand_id
1 'polypeptide(L)'
;MNGDRARRYHAGGNQAQPTVREGLRVTAKQGAPEAAAPRLSDLMPWSVAPLRPGRSWVMGPDPATLRVRWQALADAADPAVRERLFRPSRARTLHSAVGQLPGQDTGTARLARAVGRCPEPVRILHGPFDRQWLLPDHRLLDAARPELWRVADEHQLFLVELGHVPQAGGPAVVCSALLPDGRSPAGRPGRIHPLYRRPGGVEPNLAPA
;
A
#
# COMPACT_ATOMS: atom_id res chain seq x y z
N MET A 1 56.48 40.02 35.93
CA MET A 1 56.79 40.05 37.38
C MET A 1 55.50 39.80 38.15
N ASN A 2 55.33 38.59 38.66
CA ASN A 2 54.78 38.29 39.99
C ASN A 2 54.80 36.77 40.11
N GLY A 3 55.76 36.28 40.88
CA GLY A 3 55.71 34.92 41.40
C GLY A 3 54.97 34.91 42.72
N ASP A 4 54.52 33.74 43.17
CA ASP A 4 54.91 33.29 44.50
C ASP A 4 54.81 31.77 44.67
N ARG A 5 55.61 31.32 45.62
CA ARG A 5 56.02 29.99 46.12
C ARG A 5 54.87 28.99 46.33
N ALA A 6 55.02 27.74 45.87
CA ALA A 6 55.74 26.61 46.49
C ALA A 6 55.15 26.09 47.81
N ARG A 7 54.75 24.80 47.82
CA ARG A 7 55.17 23.81 48.83
C ARG A 7 54.95 22.37 48.34
N ARG A 8 56.01 21.58 48.51
CA ARG A 8 56.16 20.13 48.31
C ARG A 8 55.51 19.36 49.45
N TYR A 9 55.01 18.15 49.17
CA TYR A 9 55.28 16.96 50.00
C TYR A 9 55.49 15.72 49.11
N HIS A 10 56.58 15.00 49.41
CA HIS A 10 57.00 13.63 49.03
C HIS A 10 55.94 12.58 49.43
N ALA A 11 55.91 11.30 49.02
CA ALA A 11 56.67 10.41 48.13
C ALA A 11 55.89 9.07 48.04
N GLY A 12 56.29 8.19 47.12
CA GLY A 12 55.85 6.79 47.01
C GLY A 12 54.78 6.62 45.94
N GLY A 13 55.01 5.99 44.80
CA GLY A 13 55.79 4.79 44.56
C GLY A 13 54.80 3.67 44.23
N ASN A 14 54.46 3.50 42.96
CA ASN A 14 54.42 2.17 42.34
C ASN A 14 54.29 2.30 40.81
N GLN A 15 55.26 1.72 40.11
CA GLN A 15 55.09 1.33 38.72
C GLN A 15 54.27 0.04 38.70
N ALA A 16 53.17 0.04 37.95
CA ALA A 16 52.64 -1.17 37.32
C ALA A 16 51.66 -0.74 36.23
N GLN A 17 52.04 -0.98 34.97
CA GLN A 17 51.18 -0.84 33.80
C GLN A 17 49.91 -1.69 33.96
N PRO A 18 48.71 -1.18 33.62
CA PRO A 18 47.65 -2.03 33.14
C PRO A 18 47.83 -2.21 31.62
N THR A 19 48.24 -3.43 31.31
CA THR A 19 48.07 -4.14 30.06
C THR A 19 46.88 -3.68 29.21
N VAL A 20 47.18 -3.48 27.94
CA VAL A 20 46.22 -3.36 26.83
C VAL A 20 45.18 -4.48 26.97
N ARG A 21 43.93 -4.13 27.30
CA ARG A 21 42.81 -5.05 27.12
C ARG A 21 42.52 -5.14 25.62
N GLU A 22 43.14 -6.17 25.05
CA GLU A 22 42.85 -6.75 23.76
C GLU A 22 41.33 -6.84 23.56
N GLY A 23 40.86 -6.14 22.54
CA GLY A 23 39.45 -6.11 22.19
C GLY A 23 38.96 -7.52 21.88
N LEU A 24 37.95 -7.95 22.62
CA LEU A 24 37.13 -9.09 22.24
C LEU A 24 36.45 -8.74 20.91
N ARG A 25 37.14 -9.02 19.79
CA ARG A 25 36.50 -9.19 18.50
C ARG A 25 35.58 -10.38 18.64
N VAL A 26 34.30 -10.11 18.93
CA VAL A 26 33.23 -11.06 18.68
C VAL A 26 33.14 -11.19 17.16
N THR A 27 33.91 -12.13 16.62
CA THR A 27 33.64 -12.66 15.28
C THR A 27 32.32 -13.41 15.40
N ALA A 28 31.24 -12.74 15.03
CA ALA A 28 29.97 -13.40 14.79
C ALA A 28 30.23 -14.46 13.71
N LYS A 29 30.30 -15.72 14.13
CA LYS A 29 30.26 -16.87 13.22
C LYS A 29 28.94 -16.78 12.45
N GLN A 30 29.04 -16.33 11.21
CA GLN A 30 28.04 -16.61 10.19
C GLN A 30 27.91 -18.13 10.08
N GLY A 31 26.69 -18.65 10.22
CA GLY A 31 26.39 -20.04 9.88
C GLY A 31 25.53 -20.79 10.87
N ALA A 32 24.26 -20.42 10.96
CA ALA A 32 23.20 -21.41 10.82
C ALA A 32 22.44 -21.04 9.54
N PRO A 33 22.02 -21.97 8.67
CA PRO A 33 20.94 -21.65 7.76
C PRO A 33 19.75 -21.35 8.67
N GLU A 34 19.43 -20.07 8.82
CA GLU A 34 18.11 -19.67 9.28
C GLU A 34 17.14 -20.50 8.44
N ALA A 35 16.34 -21.36 9.09
CA ALA A 35 15.31 -22.11 8.39
C ALA A 35 14.57 -21.08 7.53
N ALA A 36 14.67 -21.20 6.20
CA ALA A 36 14.25 -20.13 5.30
C ALA A 36 12.80 -19.79 5.65
N ALA A 37 12.57 -18.61 6.23
CA ALA A 37 11.25 -18.23 6.68
C ALA A 37 10.29 -18.39 5.49
N PRO A 38 9.10 -19.01 5.69
CA PRO A 38 8.18 -19.26 4.60
C PRO A 38 7.82 -17.93 3.94
N ARG A 39 7.72 -17.93 2.60
CA ARG A 39 7.24 -16.75 1.89
C ARG A 39 5.78 -16.53 2.25
N LEU A 40 5.31 -15.29 2.14
CA LEU A 40 3.89 -15.03 2.35
C LEU A 40 3.01 -15.79 1.34
N SER A 41 3.51 -16.05 0.13
CA SER A 41 2.84 -16.92 -0.84
C SER A 41 2.71 -18.37 -0.40
N ASP A 42 3.61 -18.85 0.48
CA ASP A 42 3.59 -20.22 0.99
C ASP A 42 2.54 -20.34 2.11
N LEU A 43 2.31 -19.25 2.85
CA LEU A 43 1.30 -19.17 3.92
C LEU A 43 -0.09 -18.79 3.39
N MET A 44 -0.16 -17.86 2.44
CA MET A 44 -1.39 -17.30 1.85
C MET A 44 -1.34 -17.45 0.32
N PRO A 45 -1.75 -18.62 -0.22
CA PRO A 45 -1.50 -18.97 -1.62
C PRO A 45 -2.20 -18.07 -2.63
N TRP A 46 -3.37 -17.52 -2.27
CA TRP A 46 -4.09 -16.59 -3.14
C TRP A 46 -3.63 -15.16 -2.89
N SER A 47 -3.22 -14.49 -3.96
CA SER A 47 -2.89 -13.07 -3.93
C SER A 47 -3.22 -12.38 -5.24
N VAL A 48 -3.56 -11.10 -5.15
CA VAL A 48 -4.01 -10.28 -6.27
C VAL A 48 -3.02 -9.14 -6.48
N ALA A 49 -2.83 -8.76 -7.74
CA ALA A 49 -2.04 -7.58 -8.07
C ALA A 49 -2.78 -6.29 -7.66
N PRO A 50 -2.06 -5.17 -7.40
CA PRO A 50 -2.68 -3.90 -7.05
C PRO A 50 -3.78 -3.43 -8.01
N LEU A 51 -4.71 -2.63 -7.48
CA LEU A 51 -5.63 -1.84 -8.28
C LEU A 51 -4.83 -0.78 -9.04
N ARG A 52 -5.30 -0.41 -10.23
CA ARG A 52 -4.72 0.67 -11.01
C ARG A 52 -5.84 1.64 -11.37
N PRO A 53 -5.96 2.79 -10.69
CA PRO A 53 -6.91 3.82 -11.08
C PRO A 53 -6.60 4.33 -12.50
N GLY A 54 -5.32 4.55 -12.82
CA GLY A 54 -4.87 5.04 -14.14
C GLY A 54 -5.10 6.53 -14.38
N ARG A 55 -5.78 7.19 -13.44
CA ARG A 55 -6.10 8.62 -13.44
C ARG A 55 -6.19 9.06 -11.98
N SER A 56 -5.60 10.20 -11.64
CA SER A 56 -5.52 10.66 -10.25
C SER A 56 -6.83 11.26 -9.74
N TRP A 57 -7.72 11.71 -10.62
CA TRP A 57 -8.90 12.47 -10.20
C TRP A 57 -9.98 11.62 -9.53
N VAL A 58 -9.97 10.29 -9.74
CA VAL A 58 -10.98 9.32 -9.26
C VAL A 58 -10.75 8.87 -7.81
N MET A 59 -9.65 9.33 -7.20
CA MET A 59 -9.26 9.04 -5.83
C MET A 59 -8.80 10.33 -5.13
N GLY A 60 -8.98 10.41 -3.81
CA GLY A 60 -8.47 11.52 -3.02
C GLY A 60 -8.97 11.51 -1.57
N PRO A 61 -8.50 12.45 -0.73
CA PRO A 61 -8.82 12.48 0.69
C PRO A 61 -10.24 12.97 1.00
N ASP A 62 -10.89 13.67 0.08
CA ASP A 62 -12.22 14.27 0.24
C ASP A 62 -13.24 13.70 -0.77
N PRO A 63 -14.31 13.04 -0.32
CA PRO A 63 -15.32 12.48 -1.21
C PRO A 63 -16.14 13.57 -1.92
N ALA A 64 -16.31 14.77 -1.33
CA ALA A 64 -17.05 15.85 -1.98
C ALA A 64 -16.34 16.31 -3.25
N THR A 65 -15.00 16.47 -3.19
CA THR A 65 -14.16 16.76 -4.36
C THR A 65 -14.32 15.71 -5.46
N LEU A 66 -14.42 14.42 -5.13
CA LEU A 66 -14.62 13.36 -6.12
C LEU A 66 -15.99 13.49 -6.81
N ARG A 67 -17.05 13.80 -6.06
CA ARG A 67 -18.39 14.04 -6.62
C ARG A 67 -18.42 15.26 -7.54
N VAL A 68 -17.74 16.35 -7.16
CA VAL A 68 -17.61 17.55 -8.03
C VAL A 68 -16.90 17.21 -9.34
N ARG A 69 -15.81 16.42 -9.29
CA ARG A 69 -15.09 15.98 -10.49
C ARG A 69 -15.93 15.07 -11.38
N TRP A 70 -16.70 14.17 -10.79
CA TRP A 70 -17.67 13.35 -11.53
C TRP A 70 -18.71 14.22 -12.22
N GLN A 71 -19.27 15.19 -11.50
CA GLN A 71 -20.28 16.10 -12.03
C GLN A 71 -19.72 16.92 -13.21
N ALA A 72 -18.50 17.44 -13.09
CA ALA A 72 -17.82 18.13 -14.19
C ALA A 72 -17.65 17.23 -15.44
N LEU A 73 -17.38 15.93 -15.26
CA LEU A 73 -17.33 14.98 -16.37
C LEU A 73 -18.72 14.75 -16.98
N ALA A 74 -19.76 14.66 -16.16
CA ALA A 74 -21.15 14.46 -16.60
C ALA A 74 -21.69 15.67 -17.38
N ASP A 75 -21.40 16.88 -16.91
CA ASP A 75 -21.90 18.14 -17.48
C ASP A 75 -21.13 18.60 -18.71
N ALA A 76 -19.95 18.02 -18.98
CA ALA A 76 -19.18 18.35 -20.17
C ALA A 76 -19.91 17.90 -21.44
N ALA A 77 -20.63 18.83 -22.09
CA ALA A 77 -21.37 18.58 -23.32
C ALA A 77 -20.46 18.35 -24.53
N ASP A 78 -19.34 19.08 -24.62
CA ASP A 78 -18.33 18.89 -25.66
C ASP A 78 -17.57 17.56 -25.45
N PRO A 79 -17.63 16.62 -26.42
CA PRO A 79 -16.91 15.35 -26.34
C PRO A 79 -15.40 15.50 -26.10
N ALA A 80 -14.76 16.51 -26.71
CA ALA A 80 -13.33 16.75 -26.55
C ALA A 80 -12.99 17.24 -25.13
N VAL A 81 -13.82 18.10 -24.55
CA VAL A 81 -13.70 18.51 -23.14
C VAL A 81 -13.87 17.30 -22.22
N ARG A 82 -14.91 16.49 -22.45
CA ARG A 82 -15.20 15.30 -21.65
C ARG A 82 -14.03 14.31 -21.69
N GLU A 83 -13.44 14.09 -22.86
CA GLU A 83 -12.28 13.20 -23.00
C GLU A 83 -11.06 13.71 -22.24
N ARG A 84 -10.77 15.03 -22.31
CA ARG A 84 -9.68 15.64 -21.52
C ARG A 84 -9.90 15.50 -20.02
N LEU A 85 -11.13 15.70 -19.53
CA LEU A 85 -11.47 15.51 -18.12
C LEU A 85 -11.32 14.05 -17.68
N PHE A 86 -11.77 13.11 -18.54
CA PHE A 86 -11.67 11.68 -18.26
C PHE A 86 -10.23 11.19 -18.11
N ARG A 87 -9.32 11.71 -18.96
CA ARG A 87 -7.92 11.25 -19.10
C ARG A 87 -7.87 9.78 -19.56
N PRO A 88 -8.09 9.52 -20.87
CA PRO A 88 -8.07 8.16 -21.40
C PRO A 88 -6.69 7.54 -21.27
N SER A 89 -6.66 6.23 -21.11
CA SER A 89 -5.47 5.40 -21.13
C SER A 89 -5.66 4.29 -22.16
N ARG A 90 -4.59 3.53 -22.44
CA ARG A 90 -4.70 2.32 -23.27
C ARG A 90 -5.71 1.30 -22.74
N ALA A 91 -6.01 1.32 -21.43
CA ALA A 91 -6.85 0.32 -20.78
C ALA A 91 -8.31 0.80 -20.61
N ARG A 92 -8.53 2.11 -20.47
CA ARG A 92 -9.85 2.68 -20.23
C ARG A 92 -10.03 3.99 -20.99
N THR A 93 -11.16 4.09 -21.67
CA THR A 93 -11.60 5.27 -22.42
C THR A 93 -13.07 5.54 -22.12
N LEU A 94 -13.61 6.67 -22.56
CA LEU A 94 -15.04 6.95 -22.48
C LEU A 94 -15.91 5.91 -23.20
N HIS A 95 -15.30 5.12 -24.10
CA HIS A 95 -15.98 4.08 -24.89
C HIS A 95 -15.85 2.68 -24.28
N SER A 96 -15.17 2.52 -23.15
CA SER A 96 -15.09 1.25 -22.45
C SER A 96 -16.46 0.80 -21.96
N ALA A 97 -16.84 -0.43 -22.29
CA ALA A 97 -18.03 -1.11 -21.76
C ALA A 97 -17.56 -2.29 -20.92
N VAL A 98 -17.87 -2.27 -19.63
CA VAL A 98 -17.44 -3.27 -18.65
C VAL A 98 -18.59 -3.53 -17.67
N GLY A 99 -18.60 -4.72 -17.07
CA GLY A 99 -19.56 -5.04 -16.00
C GLY A 99 -19.32 -4.23 -14.73
N GLN A 100 -20.35 -4.19 -13.88
CA GLN A 100 -20.26 -3.60 -12.54
C GLN A 100 -19.19 -4.31 -11.70
N LEU A 101 -18.61 -3.56 -10.76
CA LEU A 101 -17.81 -4.20 -9.71
C LEU A 101 -18.76 -4.91 -8.74
N PRO A 102 -18.38 -6.10 -8.23
CA PRO A 102 -19.14 -6.76 -7.19
C PRO A 102 -19.44 -5.81 -6.01
N GLY A 103 -20.69 -5.79 -5.58
CA GLY A 103 -21.15 -4.92 -4.48
C GLY A 103 -21.33 -3.45 -4.86
N GLN A 104 -21.16 -3.06 -6.13
CA GLN A 104 -21.27 -1.67 -6.58
C GLN A 104 -22.43 -1.49 -7.58
N ASP A 105 -23.25 -0.47 -7.33
CA ASP A 105 -24.34 -0.08 -8.21
C ASP A 105 -23.89 1.05 -9.16
N THR A 106 -23.21 0.66 -10.25
CA THR A 106 -22.64 1.58 -11.25
C THR A 106 -23.18 1.32 -12.65
N GLY A 107 -23.15 2.31 -13.54
CA GLY A 107 -23.51 2.10 -14.94
C GLY A 107 -22.55 1.15 -15.68
N THR A 108 -23.07 0.35 -16.61
CA THR A 108 -22.25 -0.50 -17.52
C THR A 108 -22.12 0.08 -18.92
N ALA A 109 -22.99 1.04 -19.27
CA ALA A 109 -22.96 1.74 -20.54
C ALA A 109 -21.70 2.60 -20.69
N ARG A 110 -21.29 2.85 -21.93
CA ARG A 110 -20.14 3.70 -22.26
C ARG A 110 -20.37 5.12 -21.75
N LEU A 111 -19.40 5.68 -21.01
CA LEU A 111 -19.43 7.06 -20.49
C LEU A 111 -19.59 8.12 -21.60
N ALA A 112 -19.14 7.81 -22.82
CA ALA A 112 -19.34 8.66 -23.99
C ALA A 112 -20.83 8.91 -24.29
N ARG A 113 -21.71 7.94 -24.01
CA ARG A 113 -23.16 8.04 -24.24
C ARG A 113 -23.87 8.67 -23.04
N ALA A 114 -23.61 8.13 -21.85
CA ALA A 114 -24.20 8.60 -20.61
C ALA A 114 -23.24 8.31 -19.44
N VAL A 115 -22.88 9.36 -18.70
CA VAL A 115 -22.03 9.23 -17.51
C VAL A 115 -22.79 8.54 -16.37
N GLY A 116 -24.02 9.01 -16.12
CA GLY A 116 -24.93 8.46 -15.10
C GLY A 116 -24.74 9.11 -13.73
N ARG A 117 -25.43 8.56 -12.72
CA ARG A 117 -25.32 9.00 -11.32
C ARG A 117 -23.89 8.80 -10.82
N CYS A 118 -23.38 9.73 -10.02
CA CYS A 118 -22.13 9.53 -9.30
C CYS A 118 -22.24 8.27 -8.43
N PRO A 119 -21.30 7.32 -8.50
CA PRO A 119 -21.24 6.26 -7.52
C PRO A 119 -20.86 6.85 -6.16
N GLU A 120 -21.32 6.21 -5.08
CA GLU A 120 -20.94 6.65 -3.74
C GLU A 120 -19.45 6.35 -3.52
N PRO A 121 -18.62 7.35 -3.18
CA PRO A 121 -17.20 7.11 -2.94
C PRO A 121 -17.01 6.10 -1.81
N VAL A 122 -16.13 5.12 -2.03
CA VAL A 122 -15.78 4.11 -1.02
C VAL A 122 -14.45 4.44 -0.37
N ARG A 123 -14.32 4.17 0.92
CA ARG A 123 -13.06 4.35 1.64
C ARG A 123 -12.15 3.15 1.42
N ILE A 124 -10.91 3.41 1.06
CA ILE A 124 -9.87 2.42 0.76
C ILE A 124 -8.60 2.68 1.58
N LEU A 125 -7.72 1.69 1.65
CA LEU A 125 -6.34 1.87 2.09
C LEU A 125 -5.46 2.28 0.89
N HIS A 126 -4.75 3.41 1.00
CA HIS A 126 -3.83 3.94 0.00
C HIS A 126 -2.37 3.82 0.47
N GLY A 127 -1.85 2.60 0.50
CA GLY A 127 -0.55 2.32 1.13
C GLY A 127 -0.61 2.37 2.67
N PRO A 128 0.54 2.29 3.35
CA PRO A 128 0.56 2.15 4.81
C PRO A 128 -0.06 3.37 5.52
N PHE A 129 -1.10 3.10 6.32
CA PHE A 129 -1.73 4.07 7.23
C PHE A 129 -2.38 5.30 6.58
N ASP A 130 -2.55 5.32 5.25
CA ASP A 130 -3.31 6.36 4.55
C ASP A 130 -4.67 5.83 4.09
N ARG A 131 -5.70 6.64 4.32
CA ARG A 131 -7.09 6.33 3.95
C ARG A 131 -7.55 7.36 2.94
N GLN A 132 -7.96 6.88 1.78
CA GLN A 132 -8.51 7.73 0.73
C GLN A 132 -9.89 7.25 0.31
N TRP A 133 -10.59 8.11 -0.42
CA TRP A 133 -11.83 7.78 -1.10
C TRP A 133 -11.56 7.46 -2.56
N LEU A 134 -12.33 6.52 -3.11
CA LEU A 134 -12.25 6.07 -4.50
C LEU A 134 -13.67 6.07 -5.10
N LEU A 135 -13.81 6.51 -6.35
CA LEU A 135 -15.04 6.28 -7.12
C LEU A 135 -15.04 4.82 -7.63
N PRO A 136 -15.93 3.94 -7.13
CA PRO A 136 -15.88 2.50 -7.38
C PRO A 136 -16.54 2.11 -8.72
N ASP A 137 -16.27 2.83 -9.81
CA ASP A 137 -16.82 2.52 -11.14
C ASP A 137 -15.76 1.86 -12.02
N HIS A 138 -16.03 0.64 -12.48
CA HIS A 138 -15.10 -0.16 -13.30
C HIS A 138 -14.65 0.58 -14.58
N ARG A 139 -15.52 1.44 -15.14
CA ARG A 139 -15.22 2.23 -16.34
C ARG A 139 -14.10 3.24 -16.08
N LEU A 140 -13.89 3.63 -14.82
CA LEU A 140 -12.86 4.58 -14.39
C LEU A 140 -11.53 3.93 -14.02
N LEU A 141 -11.44 2.59 -13.92
CA LEU A 141 -10.27 1.91 -13.35
C LEU A 141 -9.53 1.10 -14.41
N ASP A 142 -8.29 1.50 -14.65
CA ASP A 142 -7.34 0.85 -15.56
C ASP A 142 -7.08 -0.64 -15.25
N ALA A 143 -7.13 -1.02 -13.97
CA ALA A 143 -7.23 -2.40 -13.51
C ALA A 143 -8.02 -2.42 -12.19
N ALA A 144 -9.28 -2.86 -12.24
CA ALA A 144 -10.18 -2.76 -11.10
C ALA A 144 -10.11 -3.94 -10.11
N ARG A 145 -9.57 -5.09 -10.55
CA ARG A 145 -9.50 -6.32 -9.73
C ARG A 145 -10.86 -6.75 -9.13
N PRO A 146 -11.90 -7.03 -9.94
CA PRO A 146 -13.23 -7.41 -9.44
C PRO A 146 -13.22 -8.53 -8.39
N GLU A 147 -12.23 -9.41 -8.44
CA GLU A 147 -11.97 -10.45 -7.45
C GLU A 147 -11.74 -9.93 -6.03
N LEU A 148 -11.12 -8.76 -5.85
CA LEU A 148 -10.96 -8.13 -4.53
C LEU A 148 -12.27 -7.52 -4.03
N TRP A 149 -13.01 -6.85 -4.92
CA TRP A 149 -14.33 -6.29 -4.59
C TRP A 149 -15.32 -7.36 -4.17
N ARG A 150 -15.26 -8.54 -4.79
CA ARG A 150 -16.14 -9.66 -4.48
C ARG A 150 -16.06 -10.08 -3.01
N VAL A 151 -14.86 -10.02 -2.44
CA VAL A 151 -14.59 -10.48 -1.07
C VAL A 151 -14.40 -9.32 -0.09
N ALA A 152 -14.65 -8.07 -0.49
CA ALA A 152 -14.44 -6.88 0.33
C ALA A 152 -15.70 -6.54 1.15
N ASP A 153 -16.13 -7.47 2.00
CA ASP A 153 -17.21 -7.27 2.96
C ASP A 153 -16.68 -6.98 4.38
N GLU A 154 -17.59 -6.82 5.34
CA GLU A 154 -17.29 -6.52 6.74
C GLU A 154 -16.50 -7.60 7.48
N HIS A 155 -16.42 -8.81 6.93
CA HIS A 155 -15.67 -9.92 7.51
C HIS A 155 -14.23 -10.00 6.99
N GLN A 156 -13.89 -9.22 5.96
CA GLN A 156 -12.62 -9.36 5.28
C GLN A 156 -11.47 -8.61 5.94
N LEU A 157 -10.31 -9.26 5.97
CA LEU A 157 -9.02 -8.63 6.22
C LEU A 157 -8.11 -8.84 5.00
N PHE A 158 -7.30 -7.85 4.70
CA PHE A 158 -6.30 -7.91 3.66
C PHE A 158 -4.92 -7.74 4.27
N LEU A 159 -4.01 -8.63 3.89
CA LEU A 159 -2.58 -8.45 4.12
C LEU A 159 -1.95 -7.91 2.83
N VAL A 160 -1.27 -6.78 2.91
CA VAL A 160 -0.62 -6.11 1.77
C VAL A 160 0.88 -6.29 1.92
N GLU A 161 1.46 -7.17 1.10
CA GLU A 161 2.90 -7.28 0.94
C GLU A 161 3.40 -6.05 0.18
N LEU A 162 4.24 -5.23 0.83
CA LEU A 162 4.79 -4.04 0.18
C LEU A 162 5.95 -4.46 -0.74
N GLY A 163 6.01 -3.88 -1.93
CA GLY A 163 7.12 -4.14 -2.85
C GLY A 163 8.47 -3.89 -2.18
N HIS A 164 9.35 -4.90 -2.20
CA HIS A 164 10.62 -4.89 -1.49
C HIS A 164 11.51 -3.70 -1.89
N VAL A 165 12.03 -3.00 -0.88
CA VAL A 165 13.08 -1.98 -1.03
C VAL A 165 14.27 -2.43 -0.20
N PRO A 166 15.45 -2.60 -0.81
CA PRO A 166 16.67 -2.85 -0.04
C PRO A 166 16.85 -1.76 1.02
N GLN A 167 17.12 -2.17 2.27
CA GLN A 167 17.42 -1.28 3.40
C GLN A 167 16.24 -0.41 3.92
N ALA A 168 15.00 -0.68 3.50
CA ALA A 168 13.84 -0.01 4.10
C ALA A 168 13.49 -0.61 5.46
N GLY A 169 13.48 0.21 6.51
CA GLY A 169 13.03 -0.17 7.86
C GLY A 169 11.50 -0.13 8.06
N GLY A 170 10.72 -0.11 6.97
CA GLY A 170 9.25 -0.09 7.00
C GLY A 170 8.63 -1.47 7.21
N PRO A 171 7.33 -1.56 7.54
CA PRO A 171 6.67 -2.84 7.73
C PRO A 171 6.70 -3.64 6.40
N ALA A 172 7.12 -4.89 6.44
CA ALA A 172 7.11 -5.76 5.26
C ALA A 172 5.67 -6.00 4.74
N VAL A 173 4.69 -5.93 5.65
CA VAL A 173 3.27 -6.17 5.40
C VAL A 173 2.38 -5.18 6.16
N VAL A 174 1.23 -4.82 5.58
CA VAL A 174 0.17 -4.03 6.23
C VAL A 174 -1.11 -4.83 6.29
N CYS A 175 -1.78 -4.88 7.45
CA CYS A 175 -3.11 -5.48 7.59
C CYS A 175 -4.20 -4.40 7.56
N SER A 176 -5.32 -4.65 6.89
CA SER A 176 -6.42 -3.69 6.78
C SER A 176 -7.76 -4.39 6.53
N ALA A 177 -8.82 -3.90 7.18
CA ALA A 177 -10.21 -4.24 6.82
C ALA A 177 -10.75 -3.42 5.64
N LEU A 178 -10.10 -2.30 5.30
CA LEU A 178 -10.42 -1.55 4.09
C LEU A 178 -9.78 -2.22 2.87
N LEU A 179 -10.50 -2.22 1.74
CA LEU A 179 -9.99 -2.62 0.43
C LEU A 179 -8.70 -1.85 0.13
N PRO A 180 -7.54 -2.52 -0.05
CA PRO A 180 -6.30 -1.85 -0.39
C PRO A 180 -6.18 -1.64 -1.89
N ASP A 181 -5.67 -0.48 -2.31
CA ASP A 181 -5.31 -0.27 -3.71
C ASP A 181 -3.97 -0.93 -4.07
N GLY A 182 -3.16 -1.32 -3.08
CA GLY A 182 -1.85 -1.94 -3.25
C GLY A 182 -0.73 -0.94 -3.55
N ARG A 183 -0.92 0.36 -3.26
CA ARG A 183 0.13 1.38 -3.35
C ARG A 183 1.29 1.00 -2.43
N SER A 184 2.50 0.98 -2.99
CA SER A 184 3.74 0.86 -2.22
C SER A 184 4.51 2.19 -2.25
N PRO A 185 4.99 2.69 -1.10
CA PRO A 185 5.92 3.82 -1.04
C PRO A 185 7.20 3.58 -1.85
N ALA A 186 7.58 2.31 -2.02
CA ALA A 186 8.72 1.84 -2.79
C ALA A 186 8.66 2.12 -4.30
N GLY A 187 7.50 2.50 -4.83
CA GLY A 187 7.25 2.55 -6.27
C GLY A 187 7.16 1.18 -6.96
N ARG A 188 7.50 0.09 -6.27
CA ARG A 188 7.35 -1.29 -6.75
C ARG A 188 5.99 -1.87 -6.34
N PRO A 189 5.23 -2.46 -7.27
CA PRO A 189 3.93 -3.04 -6.94
C PRO A 189 4.09 -4.19 -5.94
N GLY A 190 3.28 -4.16 -4.90
CA GLY A 190 3.17 -5.23 -3.91
C GLY A 190 2.20 -6.33 -4.31
N ARG A 191 1.77 -7.13 -3.34
CA ARG A 191 0.69 -8.12 -3.47
C ARG A 191 -0.36 -7.93 -2.39
N ILE A 192 -1.61 -8.14 -2.75
CA ILE A 192 -2.75 -8.09 -1.83
C ILE A 192 -3.18 -9.53 -1.58
N HIS A 193 -3.17 -9.96 -0.33
CA HIS A 193 -3.56 -11.29 0.13
C HIS A 193 -4.85 -11.16 0.96
N PRO A 194 -6.02 -11.44 0.39
CA PRO A 194 -7.26 -11.49 1.16
C PRO A 194 -7.21 -12.66 2.15
N LEU A 195 -7.72 -12.49 3.36
CA LEU A 195 -7.75 -13.53 4.38
C LEU A 195 -8.80 -14.59 4.06
N TYR A 196 -9.95 -14.22 3.51
CA TYR A 196 -11.01 -15.14 3.13
C TYR A 196 -11.20 -15.16 1.61
N ARG A 197 -11.36 -16.36 1.03
CA ARG A 197 -11.51 -16.55 -0.42
C ARG A 197 -12.94 -16.32 -0.90
N ARG A 198 -13.89 -16.30 0.04
CA ARG A 198 -15.32 -16.16 -0.21
C ARG A 198 -15.91 -15.09 0.70
N PRO A 199 -17.01 -14.43 0.25
CA PRO A 199 -17.75 -13.51 1.09
C PRO A 199 -18.28 -14.17 2.37
N GLY A 200 -18.52 -13.38 3.41
CA GLY A 200 -19.00 -13.84 4.71
C GLY A 200 -17.91 -14.44 5.59
N GLY A 201 -16.64 -14.19 5.27
CA GLY A 201 -15.51 -14.67 6.07
C GLY A 201 -15.30 -16.19 6.00
N VAL A 202 -15.58 -16.80 4.83
CA VAL A 202 -15.47 -18.26 4.66
C VAL A 202 -14.31 -18.63 3.73
N GLU A 203 -13.85 -19.89 3.85
CA GLU A 203 -12.72 -20.43 3.09
C GLU A 203 -11.43 -19.61 3.31
N PRO A 204 -10.77 -19.74 4.49
CA PRO A 204 -9.54 -19.03 4.79
C PRO A 204 -8.45 -19.28 3.74
N ASN A 205 -7.77 -18.21 3.34
CA ASN A 205 -6.62 -18.23 2.46
C ASN A 205 -5.34 -18.53 3.24
N LEU A 206 -5.33 -19.68 3.91
CA LEU A 206 -4.17 -20.19 4.63
C LEU A 206 -3.81 -21.55 4.06
N ALA A 207 -2.51 -21.81 3.87
CA ALA A 207 -2.04 -23.15 3.55
C ALA A 207 -2.35 -24.10 4.73
N PRO A 208 -2.69 -25.37 4.47
CA PRO A 208 -2.78 -26.38 5.52
C PRO A 208 -1.47 -26.44 6.32
N ALA A 209 -1.59 -26.62 7.64
CA ALA A 209 -0.45 -26.81 8.54
C ALA A 209 0.24 -28.16 8.32
#